data_AF-A0A5N8VWY9-F1
#
_entry.id   AF-A0A5N8VWY9-F1
#
_cell.length_a   1.000
_cell.length_b   1.000
_cell.length_c   1.000
_cell.angle_alpha   90.00
_cell.angle_beta   90.00
_cell.angle_gamma   90.00
#
_symmetry.space_group_name_H-M   'P 1'
#
loop_
_entity.id
_entity.type
_entity.pdbx_description
1 polymer ?
#
loop_
_entity_poly.entity_id
_entity_poly.type
_entity_poly.pdbx_seq_one_letter_code
_entity_poly.pdbx_strand_id
1 'polypeptide(L)'
;MGGPGDPPEGTPEGGPGGGEDEYRSVVFDESFIQAARLQEFSARERLGDHAPAVRRRPPLRRGLSRQALVLVLLIAVAFGTAIYMGVRHPYEAPAAQPTEPLRMTVIPLAPQAPVPGSADPEHLYENSPAAQFRIGAEGITMPPTRRTAHFSDSQVVTALTTAKDYLVASALAPEVLKGATVRPARMLLDPQQLDQFDQSFDHPTADGRHAPTGWLIRFDPSRAELADTKVRVQGTLQASESDASTLEVVADHTFVYALRPADSDDKAKASLFTVRRELQFRFDRDDLRTHQAELVISYLQAGPLACAEDSSNHLRPLLAGQTAKAGGPAGTNPYATGSATALCGSLAQSAQPKV
;
A
#
# COMPACT_ATOMS: atom_id res chain seq x y z
N MET A 1 -54.91 -72.06 -15.79
CA MET A 1 -56.14 -71.33 -16.13
C MET A 1 -55.77 -69.86 -16.21
N GLY A 2 -55.72 -69.30 -17.44
CA GLY A 2 -55.41 -67.89 -17.74
C GLY A 2 -53.93 -67.47 -17.54
N GLY A 3 -53.07 -67.73 -18.52
CA GLY A 3 -51.69 -67.24 -18.53
C GLY A 3 -51.60 -65.71 -18.75
N PRO A 4 -50.46 -65.07 -18.44
CA PRO A 4 -50.27 -63.63 -18.57
C PRO A 4 -50.37 -63.21 -20.04
N GLY A 5 -51.26 -62.24 -20.34
CA GLY A 5 -51.33 -61.64 -21.67
C GLY A 5 -50.15 -60.71 -21.88
N ASP A 6 -49.41 -60.94 -22.96
CA ASP A 6 -48.28 -60.10 -23.36
C ASP A 6 -48.75 -58.66 -23.65
N PRO A 7 -47.99 -57.65 -23.20
CA PRO A 7 -48.29 -56.25 -23.53
C PRO A 7 -48.02 -55.98 -25.02
N PRO A 8 -48.77 -55.08 -25.66
CA PRO A 8 -48.60 -54.79 -27.08
C PRO A 8 -47.21 -54.20 -27.36
N GLU A 9 -46.57 -54.75 -28.40
CA GLU A 9 -45.25 -54.34 -28.90
C GLU A 9 -45.24 -52.92 -29.46
N GLY A 10 -44.14 -52.21 -29.18
CA GLY A 10 -43.56 -51.24 -30.11
C GLY A 10 -43.97 -49.79 -29.92
N THR A 11 -43.17 -49.02 -29.18
CA THR A 11 -42.91 -47.62 -29.53
C THR A 11 -41.83 -47.59 -30.62
N PRO A 12 -42.05 -46.99 -31.81
CA PRO A 12 -41.04 -46.96 -32.86
C PRO A 12 -39.84 -46.09 -32.44
N GLU A 13 -38.65 -46.61 -32.68
CA GLU A 13 -37.39 -45.87 -32.55
C GLU A 13 -37.43 -44.58 -33.36
N GLY A 14 -37.15 -43.46 -32.69
CA GLY A 14 -37.02 -42.15 -33.32
C GLY A 14 -35.80 -42.08 -34.23
N GLY A 15 -36.03 -42.11 -35.55
CA GLY A 15 -35.07 -41.70 -36.56
C GLY A 15 -35.10 -40.18 -36.80
N PRO A 16 -33.99 -39.56 -37.25
CA PRO A 16 -33.83 -38.12 -37.24
C PRO A 16 -34.46 -37.49 -38.50
N GLY A 17 -35.33 -36.51 -38.33
CA GLY A 17 -35.87 -35.73 -39.44
C GLY A 17 -37.20 -35.08 -39.07
N GLY A 18 -37.28 -33.75 -39.26
CA GLY A 18 -38.43 -32.96 -38.85
C GLY A 18 -39.72 -33.25 -39.59
N GLY A 19 -40.82 -32.70 -39.06
CA GLY A 19 -42.12 -32.68 -39.71
C GLY A 19 -43.24 -32.72 -38.69
N GLU A 20 -43.89 -31.58 -38.51
CA GLU A 20 -45.14 -31.41 -37.77
C GLU A 20 -46.21 -32.40 -38.31
N ASP A 21 -46.76 -33.27 -37.46
CA ASP A 21 -48.10 -33.90 -37.56
C ASP A 21 -48.19 -35.22 -36.72
N GLU A 22 -47.96 -35.15 -35.40
CA GLU A 22 -48.05 -36.32 -34.49
C GLU A 22 -49.50 -36.70 -34.08
N TYR A 23 -50.50 -35.89 -34.43
CA TYR A 23 -51.88 -36.05 -33.93
C TYR A 23 -52.91 -36.51 -34.97
N ARG A 24 -52.47 -36.96 -36.15
CA ARG A 24 -53.38 -37.37 -37.24
C ARG A 24 -53.76 -38.86 -37.26
N SER A 25 -53.26 -39.67 -36.32
CA SER A 25 -53.45 -41.13 -36.33
C SER A 25 -54.36 -41.69 -35.24
N VAL A 26 -54.93 -40.87 -34.36
CA VAL A 26 -55.87 -41.37 -33.32
C VAL A 26 -57.30 -41.26 -33.84
N VAL A 27 -57.79 -42.35 -34.41
CA VAL A 27 -59.20 -42.51 -34.81
C VAL A 27 -59.99 -42.98 -33.59
N PHE A 28 -60.95 -42.17 -33.13
CA PHE A 28 -61.88 -42.56 -32.05
C PHE A 28 -62.96 -43.49 -32.62
N ASP A 29 -62.67 -44.79 -32.60
CA ASP A 29 -63.57 -45.85 -33.01
C ASP A 29 -64.51 -46.28 -31.87
N GLU A 30 -65.63 -46.89 -32.22
CA GLU A 30 -66.72 -47.28 -31.31
C GLU A 30 -66.26 -48.26 -30.20
N SER A 31 -65.09 -48.90 -30.41
CA SER A 31 -64.39 -49.73 -29.44
C SER A 31 -63.89 -48.94 -28.21
N PHE A 32 -63.43 -47.70 -28.40
CA PHE A 32 -62.96 -46.82 -27.32
C PHE A 32 -64.11 -46.38 -26.41
N ILE A 33 -65.29 -46.14 -27.00
CA ILE A 33 -66.50 -45.76 -26.25
C ILE A 33 -67.05 -46.95 -25.44
N GLN A 34 -66.94 -48.18 -25.96
CA GLN A 34 -67.33 -49.38 -25.21
C GLN A 34 -66.37 -49.73 -24.06
N ALA A 35 -65.08 -49.40 -24.16
CA ALA A 35 -64.11 -49.63 -23.09
C ALA A 35 -64.28 -48.66 -21.88
N ALA A 36 -65.02 -47.57 -22.04
CA ALA A 36 -65.20 -46.53 -21.02
C ALA A 36 -66.45 -46.71 -20.12
N ARG A 37 -66.91 -47.94 -19.87
CA ARG A 37 -67.89 -48.22 -18.80
C ARG A 37 -67.19 -48.58 -17.49
N LEU A 38 -66.55 -47.60 -16.87
CA LEU A 38 -66.15 -47.67 -15.47
C LEU A 38 -67.34 -47.24 -14.59
N GLN A 39 -68.02 -48.22 -14.01
CA GLN A 39 -69.13 -48.02 -13.09
C GLN A 39 -68.57 -48.06 -11.67
N GLU A 40 -68.30 -46.89 -11.07
CA GLU A 40 -67.79 -46.81 -9.70
C GLU A 40 -68.89 -47.17 -8.68
N PHE A 41 -68.55 -48.07 -7.76
CA PHE A 41 -69.44 -48.50 -6.68
C PHE A 41 -69.75 -47.36 -5.71
N SER A 42 -71.00 -47.27 -5.27
CA SER A 42 -71.46 -46.26 -4.32
C SER A 42 -70.75 -46.42 -2.96
N ALA A 43 -70.56 -45.32 -2.23
CA ALA A 43 -69.88 -45.32 -0.92
C ALA A 43 -70.51 -46.25 0.13
N ARG A 44 -71.73 -46.75 -0.10
CA ARG A 44 -72.43 -47.71 0.76
C ARG A 44 -72.03 -49.17 0.51
N GLU A 45 -71.59 -49.55 -0.68
CA GLU A 45 -71.09 -50.91 -0.96
C GLU A 45 -69.72 -51.19 -0.31
N ARG A 46 -68.94 -50.14 0.00
CA ARG A 46 -67.62 -50.27 0.67
C ARG A 46 -67.71 -50.56 2.18
N LEU A 47 -68.91 -50.61 2.75
CA LEU A 47 -69.13 -50.84 4.20
C LEU A 47 -69.38 -52.31 4.58
N GLY A 48 -69.31 -53.25 3.62
CA GLY A 48 -69.51 -54.68 3.85
C GLY A 48 -68.23 -55.45 4.20
N ASP A 49 -68.18 -55.88 5.46
CA ASP A 49 -67.50 -57.07 6.00
C ASP A 49 -65.96 -57.20 5.90
N HIS A 50 -65.23 -56.10 6.11
CA HIS A 50 -63.85 -56.16 6.57
C HIS A 50 -63.70 -55.38 7.88
N ALA A 51 -63.64 -56.11 9.00
CA ALA A 51 -63.25 -55.54 10.29
C ALA A 51 -61.89 -54.84 10.13
N PRO A 52 -61.75 -53.54 10.42
CA PRO A 52 -60.43 -52.94 10.47
C PRO A 52 -59.68 -53.63 11.61
N ALA A 53 -58.61 -54.33 11.28
CA ALA A 53 -57.66 -54.83 12.27
C ALA A 53 -57.01 -53.61 12.95
N VAL A 54 -57.64 -53.10 14.01
CA VAL A 54 -57.06 -52.06 14.85
C VAL A 54 -55.93 -52.70 15.66
N ARG A 55 -54.74 -52.77 15.07
CA ARG A 55 -53.52 -52.89 15.87
C ARG A 55 -53.43 -51.64 16.72
N ARG A 56 -53.64 -51.78 18.03
CA ARG A 56 -53.23 -50.77 19.01
C ARG A 56 -51.74 -50.53 18.82
N ARG A 57 -51.38 -49.36 18.29
CA ARG A 57 -49.99 -48.89 18.31
C ARG A 57 -49.61 -48.66 19.78
N PRO A 58 -48.44 -49.11 20.24
CA PRO A 58 -47.96 -48.73 21.57
C PRO A 58 -47.81 -47.19 21.62
N PRO A 59 -48.06 -46.56 22.78
CA PRO A 59 -47.96 -45.12 22.89
C PRO A 59 -46.55 -44.68 22.49
N LEU A 60 -46.44 -43.69 21.60
CA LEU A 60 -45.18 -42.99 21.39
C LEU A 60 -44.78 -42.40 22.74
N ARG A 61 -43.79 -43.01 23.40
CA ARG A 61 -43.08 -42.36 24.49
C ARG A 61 -42.40 -41.13 23.89
N ARG A 62 -43.02 -39.96 24.03
CA ARG A 62 -42.40 -38.65 23.90
C ARG A 62 -41.37 -38.49 25.02
N GLY A 63 -40.24 -39.16 24.85
CA GLY A 63 -38.99 -38.77 25.47
C GLY A 63 -38.03 -38.56 24.31
N LEU A 64 -37.30 -37.46 24.29
CA LEU A 64 -36.15 -37.32 23.39
C LEU A 64 -35.34 -38.61 23.52
N SER A 65 -35.20 -39.38 22.42
CA SER A 65 -34.38 -40.58 22.46
C SER A 65 -32.98 -40.16 22.93
N ARG A 66 -32.31 -41.00 23.74
CA ARG A 66 -30.92 -40.72 24.17
C ARG A 66 -30.04 -40.31 22.98
N GLN A 67 -30.32 -40.84 21.80
CA GLN A 67 -29.69 -40.50 20.53
C GLN A 67 -29.92 -39.04 20.09
N ALA A 68 -31.15 -38.51 20.18
CA ALA A 68 -31.44 -37.11 19.87
C ALA A 68 -30.74 -36.16 20.85
N LEU A 69 -30.65 -36.56 22.12
CA LEU A 69 -29.97 -35.77 23.16
C LEU A 69 -28.45 -35.75 22.95
N VAL A 70 -27.86 -36.90 22.56
CA VAL A 70 -26.46 -37.00 22.15
C VAL A 70 -26.18 -36.17 20.90
N LEU A 71 -27.07 -36.18 19.90
CA LEU A 71 -26.91 -35.40 18.68
C LEU A 71 -26.94 -33.88 18.97
N VAL A 72 -27.89 -33.41 19.78
CA VAL A 72 -27.96 -32.00 20.20
C VAL A 72 -26.71 -31.60 20.99
N LEU A 73 -26.20 -32.49 21.85
CA LEU A 73 -24.97 -32.24 22.60
C LEU A 73 -23.75 -32.14 21.69
N LEU A 74 -23.64 -33.00 20.67
CA LEU A 74 -22.58 -32.92 19.66
C LEU A 74 -22.65 -31.63 18.84
N ILE A 75 -23.85 -31.20 18.44
CA ILE A 75 -24.04 -29.93 17.73
C ILE A 75 -23.66 -28.75 18.63
N ALA A 76 -24.09 -28.77 19.90
CA ALA A 76 -23.75 -27.73 20.87
C ALA A 76 -22.24 -27.67 21.15
N VAL A 77 -21.57 -28.82 21.23
CA VAL A 77 -20.11 -28.88 21.36
C VAL A 77 -19.44 -28.36 20.09
N ALA A 78 -19.86 -28.79 18.90
CA ALA A 78 -19.28 -28.31 17.64
C ALA A 78 -19.42 -26.79 17.48
N PHE A 79 -20.62 -26.24 17.73
CA PHE A 79 -20.86 -24.80 17.74
C PHE A 79 -20.08 -24.09 18.85
N GLY A 80 -20.05 -24.65 20.05
CA GLY A 80 -19.25 -24.12 21.16
C GLY A 80 -17.76 -24.08 20.82
N THR A 81 -17.26 -25.09 20.11
CA THR A 81 -15.86 -25.17 19.66
C THR A 81 -15.59 -24.18 18.53
N ALA A 82 -16.51 -24.02 17.58
CA ALA A 82 -16.42 -23.05 16.49
C ALA A 82 -16.48 -21.61 17.02
N ILE A 83 -17.36 -21.32 17.98
CA ILE A 83 -17.43 -20.04 18.68
C ILE A 83 -16.16 -19.85 19.52
N TYR A 84 -15.70 -20.88 20.23
CA TYR A 84 -14.48 -20.81 21.03
C TYR A 84 -13.23 -20.56 20.17
N MET A 85 -13.10 -21.19 18.99
CA MET A 85 -12.03 -20.93 18.03
C MET A 85 -12.19 -19.60 17.29
N GLY A 86 -13.42 -19.14 17.06
CA GLY A 86 -13.69 -17.82 16.49
C GLY A 86 -13.44 -16.67 17.48
N VAL A 87 -13.61 -16.92 18.78
CA VAL A 87 -13.36 -15.95 19.86
C VAL A 87 -11.91 -16.01 20.34
N ARG A 88 -11.32 -17.21 20.45
CA ARG A 88 -9.90 -17.42 20.71
C ARG A 88 -9.19 -17.75 19.41
N HIS A 89 -8.75 -16.72 18.70
CA HIS A 89 -7.85 -16.84 17.56
C HIS A 89 -6.57 -17.57 18.01
N PRO A 90 -6.28 -18.82 17.56
CA PRO A 90 -5.06 -19.54 17.93
C PRO A 90 -3.83 -19.05 17.16
N TYR A 91 -4.05 -18.16 16.18
CA TYR A 91 -3.04 -17.28 15.65
C TYR A 91 -3.26 -15.93 16.33
N GLU A 92 -2.64 -15.72 17.48
CA GLU A 92 -2.23 -14.36 17.82
C GLU A 92 -1.39 -13.89 16.63
N ALA A 93 -1.94 -12.99 15.82
CA ALA A 93 -1.08 -12.11 15.05
C ALA A 93 -0.09 -11.54 16.06
N PRO A 94 1.24 -11.61 15.82
CA PRO A 94 2.20 -10.94 16.68
C PRO A 94 1.66 -9.54 16.93
N ALA A 95 1.52 -9.15 18.21
CA ALA A 95 1.05 -7.81 18.54
C ALA A 95 1.86 -6.82 17.71
N ALA A 96 1.18 -5.99 16.91
CA ALA A 96 1.84 -5.00 16.08
C ALA A 96 2.83 -4.23 16.97
N GLN A 97 4.11 -4.24 16.59
CA GLN A 97 5.10 -3.47 17.33
C GLN A 97 4.68 -2.00 17.26
N PRO A 98 4.76 -1.24 18.36
CA PRO A 98 4.50 0.19 18.31
C PRO A 98 5.44 0.84 17.29
N THR A 99 4.87 1.57 16.33
CA THR A 99 5.61 2.32 15.32
C THR A 99 6.54 3.33 16.01
N GLU A 100 7.80 3.39 15.60
CA GLU A 100 8.76 4.32 16.13
C GLU A 100 8.56 5.72 15.51
N PRO A 101 8.59 6.79 16.32
CA PRO A 101 8.50 8.15 15.80
C PRO A 101 9.81 8.50 15.08
N LEU A 102 9.69 9.06 13.87
CA LEU A 102 10.82 9.46 13.02
C LEU A 102 11.81 10.32 13.80
N ARG A 103 13.10 9.97 13.66
CA ARG A 103 14.22 10.83 14.05
C ARG A 103 14.88 11.40 12.81
N MET A 104 15.11 12.72 12.82
CA MET A 104 15.64 13.44 11.68
C MET A 104 16.87 14.26 12.03
N THR A 105 17.79 14.35 11.08
CA THR A 105 18.94 15.25 11.12
C THR A 105 19.01 16.00 9.81
N VAL A 106 19.06 17.34 9.88
CA VAL A 106 19.15 18.24 8.72
C VAL A 106 20.44 19.04 8.88
N ILE A 107 21.36 18.88 7.93
CA ILE A 107 22.68 19.53 7.95
C ILE A 107 22.80 20.45 6.74
N PRO A 108 22.69 21.78 6.94
CA PRO A 108 23.03 22.76 5.93
C PRO A 108 24.52 22.70 5.59
N LEU A 109 24.84 22.78 4.30
CA LEU A 109 26.21 22.80 3.78
C LEU A 109 26.51 24.20 3.20
N ALA A 110 27.39 24.93 3.87
CA ALA A 110 27.77 26.29 3.49
C ALA A 110 28.85 26.30 2.40
N PRO A 111 28.62 26.96 1.24
CA PRO A 111 29.64 27.13 0.22
C PRO A 111 30.79 27.99 0.73
N GLN A 112 32.01 27.65 0.31
CA GLN A 112 33.24 28.37 0.67
C GLN A 112 33.57 29.54 -0.29
N ALA A 113 32.86 29.62 -1.41
CA ALA A 113 33.02 30.61 -2.47
C ALA A 113 31.64 31.03 -2.99
N PRO A 114 31.53 32.10 -3.81
CA PRO A 114 30.28 32.43 -4.47
C PRO A 114 29.72 31.24 -5.23
N VAL A 115 28.41 30.99 -5.11
CA VAL A 115 27.74 29.87 -5.78
C VAL A 115 27.86 30.04 -7.30
N PRO A 116 28.42 29.05 -8.03
CA PRO A 116 28.50 29.13 -9.48
C PRO A 116 27.11 29.14 -10.12
N GLY A 117 27.00 29.80 -11.26
CA GLY A 117 25.73 29.83 -11.98
C GLY A 117 25.86 30.16 -13.45
N SER A 118 24.92 29.64 -14.22
CA SER A 118 24.83 29.73 -15.67
C SER A 118 23.37 29.98 -16.07
N ALA A 119 23.14 30.62 -17.21
CA ALA A 119 21.81 30.71 -17.80
C ALA A 119 21.31 29.36 -18.36
N ASP A 120 22.24 28.43 -18.64
CA ASP A 120 21.94 27.08 -19.09
C ASP A 120 22.15 26.06 -17.94
N PRO A 121 21.06 25.47 -17.40
CA PRO A 121 21.15 24.40 -16.41
C PRO A 121 21.93 23.16 -16.87
N GLU A 122 21.85 22.80 -18.15
CA GLU A 122 22.53 21.59 -18.65
C GLU A 122 24.04 21.77 -18.58
N HIS A 123 24.53 22.95 -18.95
CA HIS A 123 25.95 23.32 -18.80
C HIS A 123 26.45 23.17 -17.34
N LEU A 124 25.60 23.47 -16.35
CA LEU A 124 25.97 23.26 -14.95
C LEU A 124 26.06 21.76 -14.63
N TYR A 125 25.08 20.96 -15.06
CA TYR A 125 25.08 19.53 -14.82
C TYR A 125 26.30 18.85 -15.42
N GLU A 126 26.60 19.12 -16.70
CA GLU A 126 27.75 18.57 -17.44
C GLU A 126 29.11 18.90 -16.78
N ASN A 127 29.23 20.06 -16.14
CA ASN A 127 30.44 20.51 -15.46
C ASN A 127 30.47 20.20 -13.97
N SER A 128 29.65 19.26 -13.51
CA SER A 128 29.55 18.82 -12.11
C SER A 128 29.60 17.28 -11.98
N PRO A 129 29.75 16.73 -10.76
CA PRO A 129 29.58 15.30 -10.53
C PRO A 129 28.21 14.75 -10.94
N ALA A 130 27.20 15.60 -11.13
CA ALA A 130 25.86 15.18 -11.53
C ALA A 130 25.74 14.82 -13.03
N ALA A 131 26.78 15.07 -13.85
CA ALA A 131 26.78 14.75 -15.28
C ALA A 131 26.46 13.27 -15.58
N GLN A 132 26.88 12.38 -14.69
CA GLN A 132 26.70 10.92 -14.78
C GLN A 132 25.41 10.41 -14.13
N PHE A 133 24.62 11.30 -13.52
CA PHE A 133 23.40 10.92 -12.80
C PHE A 133 22.25 10.76 -13.79
N ARG A 134 21.34 9.84 -13.49
CA ARG A 134 20.12 9.64 -14.28
C ARG A 134 19.09 10.70 -13.91
N ILE A 135 18.03 10.82 -14.70
CA ILE A 135 17.00 11.84 -14.50
C ILE A 135 15.82 11.25 -13.73
N GLY A 136 15.37 11.99 -12.71
CA GLY A 136 14.16 11.70 -11.93
C GLY A 136 14.13 10.27 -11.37
N ALA A 137 12.98 9.62 -11.51
CA ALA A 137 12.73 8.29 -10.94
C ALA A 137 13.61 7.17 -11.56
N GLU A 138 14.24 7.42 -12.72
CA GLU A 138 15.19 6.48 -13.33
C GLU A 138 16.48 6.36 -12.51
N GLY A 139 16.85 7.40 -11.76
CA GLY A 139 18.01 7.38 -10.85
C GLY A 139 17.78 6.65 -9.54
N ILE A 140 16.54 6.25 -9.26
CA ILE A 140 16.17 5.39 -8.13
C ILE A 140 16.09 3.95 -8.66
N THR A 141 17.26 3.33 -8.78
CA THR A 141 17.40 1.99 -9.36
C THR A 141 17.04 0.91 -8.35
N MET A 142 16.23 -0.06 -8.78
CA MET A 142 15.86 -1.21 -7.94
C MET A 142 17.03 -2.20 -7.87
N PRO A 143 17.44 -2.65 -6.68
CA PRO A 143 18.44 -3.69 -6.53
C PRO A 143 17.89 -5.04 -7.00
N PRO A 144 18.75 -6.02 -7.31
CA PRO A 144 18.30 -7.39 -7.50
C PRO A 144 17.64 -7.90 -6.21
N THR A 145 16.41 -8.39 -6.32
CA THR A 145 15.65 -8.89 -5.17
C THR A 145 15.82 -10.39 -4.99
N ARG A 146 15.79 -10.83 -3.74
CA ARG A 146 15.71 -12.24 -3.36
C ARG A 146 14.82 -12.34 -2.13
N ARG A 147 14.06 -13.43 -2.03
CA ARG A 147 13.40 -13.79 -0.77
C ARG A 147 14.43 -13.87 0.36
N THR A 148 13.97 -13.55 1.55
CA THR A 148 14.74 -13.65 2.79
C THR A 148 14.23 -14.86 3.60
N ALA A 149 14.59 -14.97 4.89
CA ALA A 149 14.21 -16.11 5.71
C ALA A 149 12.70 -16.14 6.01
N HIS A 150 12.10 -14.98 6.27
CA HIS A 150 10.73 -14.80 6.71
C HIS A 150 9.86 -14.03 5.71
N PHE A 151 10.46 -13.33 4.74
CA PHE A 151 9.74 -12.62 3.68
C PHE A 151 9.91 -13.27 2.31
N SER A 152 8.81 -13.35 1.57
CA SER A 152 8.77 -13.79 0.17
C SER A 152 9.39 -12.74 -0.76
N ASP A 153 9.75 -13.17 -1.97
CA ASP A 153 10.32 -12.26 -2.98
C ASP A 153 9.35 -11.11 -3.33
N SER A 154 8.05 -11.39 -3.45
CA SER A 154 7.04 -10.36 -3.71
C SER A 154 6.94 -9.34 -2.57
N GLN A 155 7.11 -9.77 -1.33
CA GLN A 155 7.13 -8.86 -0.17
C GLN A 155 8.35 -7.94 -0.19
N VAL A 156 9.54 -8.49 -0.48
CA VAL A 156 10.76 -7.68 -0.63
C VAL A 156 10.63 -6.68 -1.77
N VAL A 157 10.09 -7.10 -2.92
CA VAL A 157 9.81 -6.21 -4.06
C VAL A 157 8.81 -5.11 -3.67
N THR A 158 7.76 -5.45 -2.93
CA THR A 158 6.74 -4.48 -2.47
C THR A 158 7.39 -3.41 -1.60
N ALA A 159 8.17 -3.80 -0.58
CA ALA A 159 8.86 -2.85 0.31
C ALA A 159 9.78 -1.88 -0.45
N LEU A 160 10.60 -2.41 -1.35
CA LEU A 160 11.50 -1.60 -2.18
C LEU A 160 10.71 -0.65 -3.09
N THR A 161 9.56 -1.09 -3.60
CA THR A 161 8.69 -0.27 -4.46
C THR A 161 8.04 0.84 -3.65
N THR A 162 7.50 0.54 -2.46
CA THR A 162 6.94 1.56 -1.55
C THR A 162 7.98 2.60 -1.16
N ALA A 163 9.21 2.18 -0.81
CA ALA A 163 10.31 3.08 -0.51
C ALA A 163 10.68 3.96 -1.72
N LYS A 164 10.73 3.39 -2.93
CA LYS A 164 10.94 4.13 -4.17
C LYS A 164 9.85 5.16 -4.41
N ASP A 165 8.59 4.78 -4.24
CA ASP A 165 7.45 5.69 -4.42
C ASP A 165 7.50 6.84 -3.41
N TYR A 166 7.89 6.57 -2.17
CA TYR A 166 8.11 7.61 -1.16
C TYR A 166 9.22 8.58 -1.57
N LEU A 167 10.34 8.09 -2.09
CA LEU A 167 11.43 8.94 -2.59
C LEU A 167 10.96 9.81 -3.76
N VAL A 168 10.20 9.25 -4.71
CA VAL A 168 9.64 10.02 -5.83
C VAL A 168 8.68 11.11 -5.31
N ALA A 169 7.74 10.73 -4.45
CA ALA A 169 6.74 11.64 -3.89
C ALA A 169 7.36 12.74 -3.02
N SER A 170 8.40 12.43 -2.25
CA SER A 170 9.00 13.36 -1.28
C SER A 170 10.19 14.16 -1.82
N ALA A 171 10.80 13.78 -2.95
CA ALA A 171 11.99 14.43 -3.49
C ALA A 171 11.89 14.84 -4.98
N LEU A 172 10.90 14.39 -5.74
CA LEU A 172 10.82 14.67 -7.19
C LEU A 172 9.53 15.34 -7.63
N ALA A 173 8.44 15.17 -6.88
CA ALA A 173 7.14 15.75 -7.20
C ALA A 173 7.20 17.30 -7.23
N PRO A 174 6.97 17.96 -8.37
CA PRO A 174 7.14 19.42 -8.50
C PRO A 174 6.28 20.25 -7.53
N GLU A 175 5.06 19.80 -7.25
CA GLU A 175 4.15 20.41 -6.30
C GLU A 175 4.63 20.30 -4.85
N VAL A 176 5.37 19.25 -4.52
CA VAL A 176 6.01 19.07 -3.20
C VAL A 176 7.26 19.95 -3.11
N LEU A 177 8.09 19.95 -4.16
CA LEU A 177 9.31 20.76 -4.24
C LEU A 177 9.02 22.26 -4.10
N LYS A 178 7.89 22.72 -4.66
CA LYS A 178 7.41 24.12 -4.54
C LYS A 178 6.62 24.41 -3.26
N GLY A 179 6.43 23.40 -2.38
CA GLY A 179 5.71 23.54 -1.12
C GLY A 179 4.19 23.72 -1.25
N ALA A 180 3.60 23.42 -2.42
CA ALA A 180 2.16 23.58 -2.67
C ALA A 180 1.32 22.47 -2.03
N THR A 181 1.89 21.29 -1.81
CA THR A 181 1.22 20.19 -1.12
C THR A 181 2.23 19.26 -0.44
N VAL A 182 1.74 18.48 0.52
CA VAL A 182 2.49 17.45 1.25
C VAL A 182 1.85 16.07 1.08
N ARG A 183 0.68 16.02 0.44
CA ARG A 183 -0.21 14.85 0.37
C ARG A 183 0.43 13.62 -0.29
N PRO A 184 1.18 13.73 -1.41
CA PRO A 184 1.78 12.55 -2.05
C PRO A 184 2.67 11.75 -1.11
N ALA A 185 3.54 12.43 -0.33
CA ALA A 185 4.38 11.77 0.66
C ALA A 185 3.57 11.28 1.87
N ARG A 186 2.64 12.10 2.37
CA ARG A 186 1.81 11.77 3.54
C ARG A 186 1.01 10.48 3.36
N MET A 187 0.48 10.21 2.17
CA MET A 187 -0.33 9.02 1.90
C MET A 187 0.45 7.70 1.93
N LEU A 188 1.78 7.77 1.81
CA LEU A 188 2.67 6.60 1.81
C LEU A 188 3.24 6.28 3.19
N LEU A 189 2.93 7.10 4.21
CA LEU A 189 3.37 6.86 5.58
C LEU A 189 2.41 5.93 6.32
N ASP A 190 2.96 5.18 7.28
CA ASP A 190 2.17 4.44 8.25
C ASP A 190 1.21 5.40 9.01
N PRO A 191 -0.07 5.03 9.22
CA PRO A 191 -1.05 5.88 9.88
C PRO A 191 -0.64 6.39 11.27
N GLN A 192 0.16 5.62 12.03
CA GLN A 192 0.64 5.97 13.36
C GLN A 192 1.69 7.10 13.33
N GLN A 193 2.32 7.37 12.18
CA GLN A 193 3.26 8.49 12.02
C GLN A 193 2.58 9.80 11.60
N LEU A 194 1.28 9.77 11.25
CA LEU A 194 0.60 10.94 10.69
C LEU A 194 0.47 12.09 11.68
N ASP A 195 0.30 11.81 12.97
CA ASP A 195 0.24 12.87 14.00
C ASP A 195 1.57 13.64 14.09
N GLN A 196 2.71 12.93 14.09
CA GLN A 196 4.04 13.55 14.06
C GLN A 196 4.26 14.31 12.75
N PHE A 197 3.86 13.72 11.62
CA PHE A 197 3.96 14.36 10.32
C PHE A 197 3.20 15.68 10.31
N ASP A 198 1.91 15.67 10.65
CA ASP A 198 1.04 16.85 10.63
C ASP A 198 1.56 17.92 11.60
N GLN A 199 2.00 17.53 12.81
CA GLN A 199 2.63 18.44 13.76
C GLN A 199 3.89 19.12 13.19
N SER A 200 4.67 18.42 12.36
CA SER A 200 5.85 19.00 11.72
C SER A 200 5.51 20.18 10.81
N PHE A 201 4.35 20.14 10.15
CA PHE A 201 3.90 21.22 9.26
C PHE A 201 3.16 22.33 9.99
N ASP A 202 2.39 21.99 11.03
CA ASP A 202 1.65 22.97 11.83
C ASP A 202 2.59 23.79 12.72
N HIS A 203 3.60 23.14 13.31
CA HIS A 203 4.58 23.76 14.22
C HIS A 203 6.01 23.31 13.89
N PRO A 204 6.60 23.78 12.77
CA PRO A 204 7.94 23.37 12.36
C PRO A 204 9.01 23.71 13.41
N THR A 205 9.82 22.73 13.82
CA THR A 205 10.93 22.94 14.75
C THR A 205 12.17 22.10 14.40
N ALA A 206 13.35 22.59 14.82
CA ALA A 206 14.63 21.89 14.68
C ALA A 206 14.93 20.95 15.86
N ASP A 207 13.93 20.19 16.35
CA ASP A 207 14.07 19.32 17.52
C ASP A 207 14.52 17.88 17.19
N GLY A 208 14.80 17.63 15.91
CA GLY A 208 15.15 16.30 15.41
C GLY A 208 13.94 15.38 15.23
N ARG A 209 12.71 15.92 15.25
CA ARG A 209 11.46 15.17 15.07
C ARG A 209 10.41 15.90 14.24
N HIS A 210 10.40 17.24 14.22
CA HIS A 210 9.31 18.03 13.64
C HIS A 210 9.78 19.05 12.59
N ALA A 211 10.85 18.76 11.87
CA ALA A 211 11.27 19.54 10.70
C ALA A 211 10.63 18.97 9.42
N PRO A 212 9.74 19.71 8.73
CA PRO A 212 9.20 19.32 7.42
C PRO A 212 10.26 18.88 6.40
N THR A 213 11.43 19.51 6.40
CA THR A 213 12.53 19.16 5.49
C THR A 213 13.16 17.80 5.77
N GLY A 214 12.92 17.21 6.95
CA GLY A 214 13.23 15.81 7.25
C GLY A 214 12.27 14.83 6.58
N TRP A 215 11.02 15.21 6.36
CA TRP A 215 10.01 14.37 5.70
C TRP A 215 10.09 14.44 4.18
N LEU A 216 10.31 15.62 3.62
CA LEU A 216 10.31 15.85 2.18
C LEU A 216 11.17 17.06 1.80
N ILE A 217 11.60 17.12 0.54
CA ILE A 217 12.37 18.23 0.00
C ILE A 217 11.40 19.30 -0.48
N ARG A 218 11.52 20.50 0.09
CA ARG A 218 10.72 21.68 -0.28
C ARG A 218 11.57 22.94 -0.22
N PHE A 219 11.53 23.72 -1.28
CA PHE A 219 12.22 24.99 -1.40
C PHE A 219 11.30 26.14 -1.01
N ASP A 220 11.84 27.19 -0.41
CA ASP A 220 11.10 28.42 -0.13
C ASP A 220 10.65 29.07 -1.46
N PRO A 221 9.34 29.06 -1.78
CA PRO A 221 8.85 29.49 -3.08
C PRO A 221 8.98 31.00 -3.30
N SER A 222 9.22 31.78 -2.24
CA SER A 222 9.50 33.21 -2.35
C SER A 222 10.94 33.51 -2.76
N ARG A 223 11.81 32.50 -2.77
CA ARG A 223 13.26 32.64 -2.96
C ARG A 223 13.75 31.91 -4.19
N ALA A 224 13.25 30.71 -4.44
CA ALA A 224 13.75 29.86 -5.50
C ALA A 224 12.64 29.08 -6.21
N GLU A 225 12.84 28.85 -7.50
CA GLU A 225 12.05 27.93 -8.31
C GLU A 225 12.95 27.02 -9.13
N LEU A 226 12.38 25.91 -9.62
CA LEU A 226 13.08 24.99 -10.52
C LEU A 226 13.36 25.66 -11.87
N ALA A 227 14.63 25.78 -12.22
CA ALA A 227 15.07 26.18 -13.56
C ALA A 227 15.02 25.02 -14.56
N ASP A 228 15.05 23.79 -14.08
CA ASP A 228 14.88 22.56 -14.86
C ASP A 228 14.08 21.54 -14.05
N THR A 229 13.18 20.82 -14.71
CA THR A 229 12.39 19.72 -14.12
C THR A 229 13.13 18.39 -14.14
N LYS A 230 14.23 18.28 -14.90
CA LYS A 230 15.05 17.06 -15.02
C LYS A 230 16.04 16.94 -13.86
N VAL A 231 15.51 16.77 -12.66
CA VAL A 231 16.31 16.54 -11.44
C VAL A 231 17.26 15.36 -11.65
N ARG A 232 18.55 15.54 -11.33
CA ARG A 232 19.56 14.49 -11.46
C ARG A 232 19.62 13.66 -10.17
N VAL A 233 19.59 12.33 -10.31
CA VAL A 233 19.48 11.41 -9.18
C VAL A 233 20.47 10.26 -9.34
N GLN A 234 21.13 9.94 -8.24
CA GLN A 234 21.94 8.71 -8.09
C GLN A 234 21.83 8.21 -6.65
N GLY A 235 21.68 6.90 -6.48
CA GLY A 235 21.65 6.30 -5.15
C GLY A 235 21.49 4.80 -5.20
N THR A 236 21.25 4.22 -4.02
CA THR A 236 20.97 2.80 -3.85
C THR A 236 19.81 2.56 -2.90
N LEU A 237 19.10 1.47 -3.12
CA LEU A 237 18.15 0.87 -2.18
C LEU A 237 18.70 -0.48 -1.75
N GLN A 238 18.54 -0.81 -0.48
CA GLN A 238 18.93 -2.10 0.09
C GLN A 238 17.83 -2.59 1.01
N ALA A 239 17.46 -3.87 0.88
CA ALA A 239 16.49 -4.52 1.76
C ALA A 239 17.16 -5.59 2.61
N SER A 240 16.80 -5.63 3.90
CA SER A 240 17.28 -6.60 4.90
C SER A 240 16.16 -6.96 5.87
N GLU A 241 16.27 -8.11 6.53
CA GLU A 241 15.40 -8.41 7.69
C GLU A 241 16.06 -7.88 8.96
N SER A 242 15.34 -7.07 9.74
CA SER A 242 15.78 -6.74 11.10
C SER A 242 15.37 -7.83 12.09
N ASP A 243 14.17 -8.41 11.89
CA ASP A 243 13.63 -9.54 12.66
C ASP A 243 12.62 -10.35 11.81
N ALA A 244 11.99 -11.37 12.40
CA ALA A 244 11.06 -12.27 11.70
C ALA A 244 9.73 -11.61 11.25
N SER A 245 9.43 -10.42 11.78
CA SER A 245 8.23 -9.65 11.52
C SER A 245 8.47 -8.34 10.76
N THR A 246 9.72 -7.87 10.70
CA THR A 246 10.07 -6.56 10.17
C THR A 246 11.09 -6.66 9.04
N LEU A 247 10.74 -6.13 7.88
CA LEU A 247 11.68 -5.87 6.79
C LEU A 247 12.15 -4.41 6.87
N GLU A 248 13.44 -4.19 6.67
CA GLU A 248 14.04 -2.88 6.62
C GLU A 248 14.46 -2.55 5.19
N VAL A 249 14.25 -1.29 4.78
CA VAL A 249 14.82 -0.75 3.54
C VAL A 249 15.63 0.49 3.85
N VAL A 250 16.90 0.49 3.47
CA VAL A 250 17.77 1.66 3.53
C VAL A 250 17.88 2.27 2.13
N ALA A 251 17.67 3.58 2.06
CA ALA A 251 17.77 4.36 0.83
C ALA A 251 18.80 5.48 1.00
N ASP A 252 19.92 5.43 0.26
CA ASP A 252 20.92 6.51 0.21
C ASP A 252 20.93 7.10 -1.20
N HIS A 253 20.39 8.31 -1.35
CA HIS A 253 20.25 8.98 -2.64
C HIS A 253 20.76 10.42 -2.58
N THR A 254 21.42 10.83 -3.66
CA THR A 254 21.77 12.21 -3.95
C THR A 254 20.89 12.75 -5.06
N PHE A 255 20.24 13.87 -4.81
CA PHE A 255 19.38 14.61 -5.72
C PHE A 255 20.03 15.96 -6.04
N VAL A 256 20.06 16.35 -7.31
CA VAL A 256 20.64 17.63 -7.76
C VAL A 256 19.63 18.39 -8.62
N TYR A 257 19.24 19.55 -8.10
CA TYR A 257 18.23 20.45 -8.67
C TYR A 257 18.91 21.66 -9.30
N ALA A 258 18.44 22.12 -10.45
CA ALA A 258 18.78 23.43 -10.97
C ALA A 258 17.75 24.45 -10.47
N LEU A 259 18.21 25.45 -9.73
CA LEU A 259 17.34 26.46 -9.11
C LEU A 259 17.72 27.86 -9.60
N ARG A 260 16.71 28.70 -9.81
CA ARG A 260 16.86 30.13 -10.12
C ARG A 260 16.01 30.96 -9.14
N PRO A 261 16.23 32.29 -9.05
CA PRO A 261 15.41 33.14 -8.20
C PRO A 261 13.92 33.03 -8.54
N ALA A 262 13.06 33.07 -7.53
CA ALA A 262 11.62 33.10 -7.74
C ALA A 262 11.21 34.33 -8.58
N ASP A 263 10.15 34.18 -9.39
CA ASP A 263 9.58 35.23 -10.25
C ASP A 263 10.61 35.90 -11.20
N SER A 264 11.68 35.20 -11.54
CA SER A 264 12.72 35.71 -12.45
C SER A 264 12.44 35.35 -13.91
N ASP A 265 13.09 36.07 -14.83
CA ASP A 265 13.02 35.75 -16.25
C ASP A 265 13.77 34.44 -16.58
N ASP A 266 13.47 33.86 -17.75
CA ASP A 266 14.09 32.60 -18.18
C ASP A 266 15.61 32.70 -18.45
N LYS A 267 16.19 33.91 -18.42
CA LYS A 267 17.63 34.15 -18.59
C LYS A 267 18.35 34.32 -17.26
N ALA A 268 17.63 34.33 -16.14
CA ALA A 268 18.22 34.38 -14.82
C ALA A 268 19.15 33.19 -14.62
N LYS A 269 20.34 33.45 -14.05
CA LYS A 269 21.31 32.39 -13.81
C LYS A 269 20.74 31.37 -12.83
N ALA A 270 20.70 30.12 -13.27
CA ALA A 270 20.48 28.97 -12.40
C ALA A 270 21.77 28.62 -11.65
N SER A 271 21.61 27.89 -10.55
CA SER A 271 22.67 27.26 -9.76
C SER A 271 22.24 25.85 -9.35
N LEU A 272 23.20 24.94 -9.20
CA LEU A 272 22.90 23.59 -8.69
C LEU A 272 22.73 23.59 -7.18
N PHE A 273 21.73 22.86 -6.71
CA PHE A 273 21.47 22.57 -5.32
C PHE A 273 21.45 21.06 -5.12
N THR A 274 22.28 20.56 -4.20
CA THR A 274 22.51 19.14 -3.98
C THR A 274 21.98 18.73 -2.62
N VAL A 275 21.21 17.64 -2.59
CA VAL A 275 20.70 17.01 -1.37
C VAL A 275 21.12 15.56 -1.35
N ARG A 276 21.93 15.15 -0.37
CA ARG A 276 22.12 13.73 -0.03
C ARG A 276 21.16 13.38 1.10
N ARG A 277 20.39 12.32 0.92
CA ARG A 277 19.37 11.87 1.85
C ARG A 277 19.51 10.37 2.08
N GLU A 278 19.69 10.01 3.33
CA GLU A 278 19.70 8.63 3.81
C GLU A 278 18.45 8.39 4.64
N LEU A 279 17.61 7.47 4.18
CA LEU A 279 16.34 7.11 4.82
C LEU A 279 16.36 5.63 5.22
N GLN A 280 15.81 5.34 6.38
CA GLN A 280 15.59 3.97 6.84
C GLN A 280 14.09 3.77 7.05
N PHE A 281 13.55 2.80 6.35
CA PHE A 281 12.16 2.40 6.42
C PHE A 281 12.03 1.04 7.10
N ARG A 282 10.95 0.85 7.85
CA ARG A 282 10.51 -0.44 8.35
C ARG A 282 9.17 -0.80 7.70
N PHE A 283 8.97 -2.09 7.51
CA PHE A 283 7.75 -2.65 6.95
C PHE A 283 7.37 -3.89 7.74
N ASP A 284 6.19 -3.87 8.35
CA ASP A 284 5.52 -5.08 8.79
C ASP A 284 4.64 -5.68 7.67
N ARG A 285 3.84 -6.70 7.98
CA ARG A 285 2.98 -7.34 6.97
C ARG A 285 1.80 -6.47 6.55
N ASP A 286 1.32 -5.60 7.43
CA ASP A 286 0.22 -4.69 7.13
C ASP A 286 0.71 -3.53 6.25
N ASP A 287 1.89 -2.94 6.54
CA ASP A 287 2.55 -1.94 5.70
C ASP A 287 2.70 -2.42 4.25
N LEU A 288 3.19 -3.64 4.08
CA LEU A 288 3.35 -4.27 2.76
C LEU A 288 2.01 -4.46 2.05
N ARG A 289 0.93 -4.75 2.80
CA ARG A 289 -0.40 -4.95 2.24
C ARG A 289 -1.05 -3.62 1.85
N THR A 290 -0.80 -2.55 2.59
CA THR A 290 -1.40 -1.22 2.37
C THR A 290 -0.55 -0.29 1.50
N HIS A 291 0.66 -0.70 1.12
CA HIS A 291 1.62 0.12 0.39
C HIS A 291 2.02 1.38 1.17
N GLN A 292 2.25 1.19 2.47
CA GLN A 292 2.69 2.24 3.40
C GLN A 292 4.07 1.88 3.96
N ALA A 293 4.75 2.87 4.53
CA ALA A 293 6.07 2.71 5.10
C ALA A 293 6.16 3.44 6.44
N GLU A 294 6.74 2.77 7.43
CA GLU A 294 7.23 3.42 8.64
C GLU A 294 8.61 4.01 8.34
N LEU A 295 8.75 5.35 8.38
CA LEU A 295 10.03 6.02 8.23
C LEU A 295 10.65 6.27 9.61
N VAL A 296 11.76 5.59 9.95
CA VAL A 296 12.34 5.65 11.30
C VAL A 296 13.53 6.60 11.41
N ILE A 297 14.34 6.72 10.36
CA ILE A 297 15.49 7.63 10.29
C ILE A 297 15.44 8.43 9.00
N SER A 298 15.69 9.74 9.12
CA SER A 298 15.98 10.62 7.99
C SER A 298 17.22 11.47 8.26
N TYR A 299 18.28 11.22 7.51
CA TYR A 299 19.51 12.01 7.55
C TYR A 299 19.66 12.78 6.23
N LEU A 300 19.71 14.11 6.31
CA LEU A 300 19.76 14.99 5.15
C LEU A 300 20.96 15.94 5.24
N GLN A 301 21.76 15.99 4.18
CA GLN A 301 22.80 16.98 3.96
C GLN A 301 22.47 17.76 2.69
N ALA A 302 22.36 19.08 2.77
CA ALA A 302 21.92 19.89 1.65
C ALA A 302 22.71 21.19 1.50
N GLY A 303 23.01 21.57 0.27
CA GLY A 303 23.63 22.86 -0.02
C GLY A 303 23.64 23.18 -1.52
N PRO A 304 23.91 24.43 -1.90
CA PRO A 304 24.42 25.51 -1.05
C PRO A 304 23.36 26.15 -0.13
N LEU A 305 23.61 26.19 1.18
CA LEU A 305 22.76 26.82 2.20
C LEU A 305 23.57 27.77 3.10
N ALA A 306 22.90 28.68 3.81
CA ALA A 306 23.52 29.47 4.87
C ALA A 306 23.25 28.83 6.24
N CYS A 307 24.29 28.56 7.03
CA CYS A 307 24.13 27.87 8.32
C CYS A 307 23.45 28.69 9.41
N ALA A 308 23.37 30.01 9.25
CA ALA A 308 22.66 30.89 10.17
C ALA A 308 21.16 30.99 9.87
N GLU A 309 20.69 30.47 8.73
CA GLU A 309 19.27 30.50 8.37
C GLU A 309 18.58 29.19 8.77
N ASP A 310 17.38 29.32 9.33
CA ASP A 310 16.54 28.16 9.66
C ASP A 310 16.10 27.43 8.37
N SER A 311 16.41 26.14 8.31
CA SER A 311 16.08 25.23 7.21
C SER A 311 15.06 24.16 7.62
N SER A 312 14.42 24.30 8.78
CA SER A 312 13.50 23.28 9.33
C SER A 312 12.23 23.15 8.49
N ASN A 313 11.59 24.28 8.18
CA ASN A 313 10.33 24.30 7.42
C ASN A 313 10.55 24.25 5.91
N HIS A 314 11.48 25.03 5.38
CA HIS A 314 11.83 25.08 3.96
C HIS A 314 13.33 25.19 3.79
N LEU A 315 13.86 24.59 2.73
CA LEU A 315 15.23 24.85 2.29
C LEU A 315 15.29 26.24 1.66
N ARG A 316 16.30 27.02 2.02
CA ARG A 316 16.55 28.38 1.51
C ARG A 316 17.89 28.43 0.76
N PRO A 317 17.91 28.01 -0.52
CA PRO A 317 19.12 27.95 -1.32
C PRO A 317 19.86 29.29 -1.39
N LEU A 318 21.19 29.22 -1.32
CA LEU A 318 22.03 30.28 -1.86
C LEU A 318 22.13 30.07 -3.38
N LEU A 319 21.72 31.09 -4.14
CA LEU A 319 21.65 31.05 -5.59
C LEU A 319 22.90 31.65 -6.24
N ALA A 320 22.99 31.56 -7.57
CA ALA A 320 24.11 32.04 -8.38
C ALA A 320 24.67 33.41 -7.90
N GLY A 321 25.97 33.45 -7.63
CA GLY A 321 26.71 34.62 -7.17
C GLY A 321 26.60 34.94 -5.68
N GLN A 322 25.68 34.30 -4.95
CA GLN A 322 25.53 34.51 -3.50
C GLN A 322 26.62 33.78 -2.72
N THR A 323 26.93 34.29 -1.53
CA THR A 323 27.87 33.70 -0.57
C THR A 323 27.17 33.45 0.75
N ALA A 324 27.62 32.43 1.50
CA ALA A 324 27.17 32.25 2.86
C ALA A 324 27.68 33.42 3.72
N LYS A 325 26.76 34.11 4.41
CA LYS A 325 27.14 35.12 5.41
C LYS A 325 27.88 34.43 6.56
N ALA A 326 28.81 35.16 7.19
CA ALA A 326 29.45 34.71 8.41
C ALA A 326 28.39 34.47 9.50
N GLY A 327 28.47 33.31 10.15
CA GLY A 327 27.51 32.89 11.16
C GLY A 327 27.43 31.37 11.25
N GLY A 328 27.02 30.89 12.42
CA GLY A 328 26.75 29.48 12.67
C GLY A 328 25.28 29.27 13.01
N PRO A 329 24.89 28.00 13.23
CA PRO A 329 23.57 27.71 13.75
C PRO A 329 23.32 28.39 15.11
N ALA A 330 22.05 28.47 15.51
CA ALA A 330 21.67 29.00 16.81
C ALA A 330 22.39 28.23 17.95
N GLY A 331 22.72 28.95 19.03
CA GLY A 331 23.37 28.36 20.19
C GLY A 331 22.51 27.27 20.83
N THR A 332 23.13 26.13 21.16
CA THR A 332 22.46 25.02 21.85
C THR A 332 22.55 25.24 23.37
N ASN A 333 21.41 25.25 24.07
CA ASN A 333 21.37 25.31 25.53
C ASN A 333 21.42 23.89 26.11
N PRO A 334 22.50 23.46 26.79
CA PRO A 334 22.63 22.10 27.31
C PRO A 334 21.66 21.79 28.45
N TYR A 335 20.99 22.80 29.02
CA TYR A 335 19.96 22.63 30.04
C TYR A 335 18.53 22.62 29.46
N ALA A 336 18.36 22.95 28.18
CA ALA A 336 17.07 22.81 27.53
C ALA A 336 16.86 21.34 27.14
N THR A 337 15.71 20.79 27.47
CA THR A 337 15.30 19.45 27.03
C THR A 337 14.59 19.53 25.69
N GLY A 338 14.81 18.55 24.82
CA GLY A 338 14.05 18.40 23.57
C GLY A 338 14.53 19.22 22.37
N SER A 339 15.72 19.82 22.38
CA SER A 339 16.33 20.39 21.17
C SER A 339 17.42 19.48 20.61
N ALA A 340 17.44 19.25 19.29
CA ALA A 340 18.56 18.60 18.64
C ALA A 340 19.76 19.56 18.55
N THR A 341 20.98 19.04 18.67
CA THR A 341 22.20 19.83 18.44
C THR A 341 22.18 20.36 17.02
N ALA A 342 22.30 21.67 16.86
CA ALA A 342 22.31 22.28 15.55
C ALA A 342 23.67 22.05 14.86
N LEU A 343 23.64 21.44 13.67
CA LEU A 343 24.82 21.08 12.89
C LEU A 343 24.92 21.95 11.64
N CYS A 344 26.15 22.18 11.19
CA CYS A 344 26.47 22.90 9.95
C CYS A 344 27.73 22.28 9.35
N GLY A 345 27.70 21.99 8.05
CA GLY A 345 28.84 21.49 7.29
C GLY A 345 29.36 22.52 6.30
N SER A 346 30.56 22.27 5.76
CA SER A 346 31.10 22.99 4.61
C SER A 346 30.79 22.23 3.32
N LEU A 347 30.27 22.94 2.31
CA LEU A 347 30.07 22.36 0.98
C LEU A 347 31.42 22.31 0.25
N ALA A 348 31.86 21.11 -0.08
CA ALA A 348 33.11 20.89 -0.80
C ALA A 348 33.08 21.57 -2.18
N GLN A 349 34.17 22.23 -2.56
CA GLN A 349 34.29 22.87 -3.87
C GLN A 349 34.21 21.85 -5.03
N SER A 350 34.67 20.60 -4.80
CA SER A 350 34.56 19.51 -5.77
C SER A 350 33.13 19.04 -6.02
N ALA A 351 32.18 19.36 -5.14
CA ALA A 351 30.76 19.05 -5.31
C ALA A 351 30.01 20.13 -6.13
N GLN A 352 30.68 21.25 -6.45
CA GLN A 352 30.10 22.35 -7.21
C GLN A 352 30.49 22.29 -8.69
N PRO A 353 29.65 22.82 -9.60
CA PRO A 353 29.98 22.90 -11.01
C PRO A 353 31.19 23.81 -11.26
N LYS A 354 32.02 23.44 -12.24
CA LYS A 354 33.23 24.19 -12.65
C LYS A 354 32.90 25.07 -13.86
N VAL A 355 32.26 26.21 -13.62
CA VAL A 355 31.80 27.17 -14.65
C VAL A 355 32.29 28.59 -14.41
#